data_AF-A0A7Y6I875-F1
#
_entry.id   AF-A0A7Y6I875-F1
#
_cell.length_a   1.000
_cell.length_b   1.000
_cell.length_c   1.000
_cell.angle_alpha   90.00
_cell.angle_beta   90.00
_cell.angle_gamma   90.00
#
_symmetry.space_group_name_H-M   'P 1'
#
loop_
_entity.id
_entity.type
_entity.pdbx_description
1 polymer ?
#
loop_
_entity_poly.entity_id
_entity_poly.type
_entity_poly.pdbx_seq_one_letter_code
_entity_poly.pdbx_strand_id
1 'polypeptide(L)'
;MLVELKTYGPATCLSVTGMGAPGGAEHVAAIGALFAVAGGMGGPAGPLEGLWWVEDPRPGLEVERELWRWHLMLPAAGALEPGALESARELVRSPGSAVDRVRVVTYTEGLCVEALHLGPFSEEYVTLKAMEEFMAERGLVVNGPHHEVYLTPLDDPEPRTVLRQPVRQG
;
A
#
# COMPACT_ATOMS: atom_id res chain seq x y z
N MET A 1 -13.64 -16.40 -7.42
CA MET A 1 -12.76 -15.52 -6.62
C MET A 1 -12.54 -16.19 -5.28
N LEU A 2 -11.28 -16.40 -4.89
CA LEU A 2 -10.94 -17.00 -3.60
C LEU A 2 -10.72 -15.87 -2.59
N VAL A 3 -11.48 -15.90 -1.49
CA VAL A 3 -11.30 -15.03 -0.33
C VAL A 3 -10.78 -15.89 0.82
N GLU A 4 -9.73 -15.45 1.50
CA GLU A 4 -9.06 -16.24 2.53
C GLU A 4 -8.61 -15.41 3.74
N LEU A 5 -8.37 -16.10 4.86
CA LEU A 5 -7.76 -15.52 6.06
C LEU A 5 -6.27 -15.85 6.09
N LYS A 6 -5.45 -14.82 6.32
CA LYS A 6 -4.00 -14.99 6.55
C LYS A 6 -3.51 -14.08 7.66
N THR A 7 -2.42 -14.50 8.31
CA THR A 7 -1.76 -13.71 9.35
C THR A 7 -0.39 -13.28 8.85
N TYR A 8 -0.11 -11.98 8.94
CA TYR A 8 1.13 -11.36 8.53
C TYR A 8 1.92 -10.87 9.74
N GLY A 9 3.19 -11.30 9.81
CA GLY A 9 4.15 -10.84 10.80
C GLY A 9 4.71 -9.44 10.49
N PRO A 10 5.68 -8.97 11.28
CA PRO A 10 6.38 -7.73 10.99
C PRO A 10 7.13 -7.80 9.65
N ALA A 11 6.97 -6.77 8.84
CA ALA A 11 7.72 -6.52 7.61
C ALA A 11 8.41 -5.16 7.69
N THR A 12 9.64 -5.07 7.20
CA THR A 12 10.36 -3.79 7.08
C THR A 12 10.20 -3.27 5.66
N CYS A 13 9.73 -2.03 5.56
CA CYS A 13 9.45 -1.38 4.28
C CYS A 13 10.09 0.00 4.24
N LEU A 14 10.43 0.45 3.02
CA LEU A 14 10.50 1.87 2.74
C LEU A 14 9.07 2.39 2.62
N SER A 15 8.77 3.57 3.17
CA SER A 15 7.43 4.13 3.14
C SER A 15 7.43 5.64 2.92
N VAL A 16 6.42 6.12 2.21
CA VAL A 16 6.10 7.55 2.09
C VAL A 16 4.61 7.76 2.33
N THR A 17 4.30 8.68 3.24
CA THR A 17 2.92 9.07 3.58
C THR A 17 2.50 10.28 2.78
N GLY A 18 1.27 10.29 2.29
CA GLY A 18 0.69 11.44 1.60
C GLY A 18 -0.83 11.43 1.61
N MET A 19 -1.39 12.34 0.81
CA MET A 19 -2.81 12.54 0.63
C MET A 19 -3.07 12.96 -0.81
N GLY A 20 -4.23 12.63 -1.34
CA GLY A 20 -4.66 12.99 -2.68
C GLY A 20 -5.01 11.78 -3.52
N ALA A 21 -5.60 12.06 -4.69
CA ALA A 21 -6.11 11.04 -5.57
C ALA A 21 -5.01 10.06 -6.02
N PRO A 22 -5.29 8.74 -6.03
CA PRO A 22 -4.41 7.78 -6.70
C PRO A 22 -4.21 8.20 -8.17
N GLY A 23 -2.95 8.26 -8.60
CA GLY A 23 -2.55 8.74 -9.92
C GLY A 23 -2.37 10.27 -10.04
N GLY A 24 -2.70 11.03 -9.00
CA GLY A 24 -2.46 12.48 -8.94
C GLY A 24 -0.97 12.84 -8.82
N ALA A 25 -0.64 14.11 -9.03
CA ALA A 25 0.75 14.58 -9.05
C ALA A 25 1.54 14.25 -7.77
N GLU A 26 0.92 14.44 -6.61
CA GLU A 26 1.51 14.10 -5.30
C GLU A 26 1.75 12.59 -5.15
N HIS A 27 0.78 11.77 -5.55
CA HIS A 27 0.89 10.31 -5.52
C HIS A 27 2.01 9.81 -6.44
N VAL A 28 2.05 10.31 -7.67
CA VAL A 28 3.10 9.95 -8.66
C VAL A 28 4.48 10.39 -8.19
N ALA A 29 4.61 11.60 -7.64
CA ALA A 29 5.88 12.09 -7.09
C ALA A 29 6.36 11.24 -5.91
N ALA A 30 5.45 10.79 -5.05
CA ALA A 30 5.77 9.92 -3.92
C ALA A 30 6.22 8.51 -4.36
N ILE A 31 5.54 7.90 -5.34
CA ILE A 31 5.99 6.64 -5.97
C ILE A 31 7.40 6.82 -6.52
N GLY A 32 7.64 7.88 -7.31
CA GLY A 32 8.94 8.15 -7.91
C GLY A 32 10.05 8.29 -6.87
N ALA A 33 9.80 9.04 -5.78
CA ALA A 33 10.75 9.18 -4.68
C ALA A 33 11.03 7.85 -3.96
N LEU A 34 9.99 7.04 -3.74
CA LEU A 34 10.10 5.74 -3.08
C LEU A 34 10.96 4.77 -3.89
N PHE A 35 10.70 4.64 -5.20
CA PHE A 35 11.50 3.80 -6.09
C PHE A 35 12.93 4.33 -6.30
N ALA A 36 13.13 5.65 -6.36
CA ALA A 36 14.47 6.23 -6.48
C ALA A 36 15.34 5.87 -5.26
N VAL A 37 14.80 6.06 -4.05
CA VAL A 37 15.50 5.69 -2.81
C VAL A 37 15.75 4.18 -2.74
N ALA A 38 14.75 3.36 -3.07
CA ALA A 38 14.91 1.91 -3.12
C ALA A 38 16.03 1.49 -4.10
N GLY A 39 16.10 2.11 -5.28
CA GLY A 39 17.16 1.89 -6.25
C GLY A 39 18.56 2.23 -5.72
N GLY A 40 18.69 3.34 -4.97
CA GLY A 40 19.92 3.70 -4.26
C GLY A 40 20.34 2.70 -3.17
N MET A 41 19.44 1.82 -2.75
CA MET A 41 19.66 0.77 -1.75
C MET A 41 19.80 -0.64 -2.37
N GLY A 42 19.88 -0.75 -3.70
CA GLY A 42 19.99 -2.04 -4.39
C GLY A 42 18.69 -2.58 -4.98
N GLY A 43 17.61 -1.78 -4.97
CA GLY A 43 16.32 -2.10 -5.57
C GLY A 43 15.25 -2.54 -4.55
N PRO A 44 13.97 -2.58 -4.97
CA PRO A 44 12.89 -3.08 -4.13
C PRO A 44 12.97 -4.61 -3.97
N ALA A 45 12.54 -5.12 -2.81
CA ALA A 45 12.46 -6.56 -2.56
C ALA A 45 11.10 -7.17 -2.94
N GLY A 46 10.18 -6.36 -3.46
CA GLY A 46 8.81 -6.76 -3.75
C GLY A 46 8.04 -5.71 -4.55
N PRO A 47 6.74 -5.97 -4.79
CA PRO A 47 5.85 -5.03 -5.48
C PRO A 47 5.64 -3.73 -4.69
N LEU A 48 5.10 -2.71 -5.36
CA LEU A 48 4.54 -1.55 -4.69
C LEU A 48 3.33 -1.98 -3.84
N GLU A 49 3.21 -1.37 -2.68
CA GLU A 49 2.10 -1.58 -1.75
C GLU A 49 1.50 -0.22 -1.37
N GLY A 50 0.18 -0.20 -1.11
CA GLY A 50 -0.55 0.99 -0.69
C GLY A 50 -1.48 0.69 0.47
N LEU A 51 -1.31 1.40 1.59
CA LEU A 51 -2.32 1.47 2.65
C LEU A 51 -3.20 2.68 2.40
N TRP A 52 -4.51 2.50 2.40
CA TRP A 52 -5.51 3.50 2.01
C TRP A 52 -6.55 3.72 3.11
N TRP A 53 -6.87 4.98 3.39
CA TRP A 53 -7.96 5.34 4.28
C TRP A 53 -8.51 6.74 3.98
N VAL A 54 -9.64 7.05 4.60
CA VAL A 54 -10.25 8.38 4.58
C VAL A 54 -10.45 8.84 6.03
N GLU A 55 -10.39 10.15 6.25
CA GLU A 55 -10.76 10.78 7.53
C GLU A 55 -12.17 11.38 7.40
N ASP A 56 -13.13 10.53 7.04
CA ASP A 56 -14.52 10.89 6.76
C ASP A 56 -15.46 9.80 7.31
N PRO A 57 -16.65 10.14 7.84
CA PRO A 57 -17.62 9.16 8.30
C PRO A 57 -18.30 8.36 7.17
N ARG A 58 -18.23 8.82 5.91
CA ARG A 58 -18.77 8.10 4.74
C ARG A 58 -17.91 6.88 4.40
N PRO A 59 -18.47 5.87 3.70
CA PRO A 59 -17.67 4.82 3.07
C PRO A 59 -16.58 5.40 2.17
N GLY A 60 -15.36 4.85 2.20
CA GLY A 60 -14.21 5.44 1.51
C GLY A 60 -14.40 5.69 0.02
N LEU A 61 -15.12 4.80 -0.67
CA LEU A 61 -15.43 4.94 -2.10
C LEU A 61 -16.40 6.09 -2.41
N GLU A 62 -17.10 6.64 -1.42
CA GLU A 62 -17.99 7.81 -1.55
C GLU A 62 -17.29 9.13 -1.24
N VAL A 63 -16.04 9.08 -0.75
CA VAL A 63 -15.24 10.26 -0.42
C VAL A 63 -14.44 10.67 -1.65
N GLU A 64 -14.37 11.97 -1.87
CA GLU A 64 -13.57 12.60 -2.92
C GLU A 64 -12.13 12.08 -2.87
N ARG A 65 -11.61 11.62 -4.02
CA ARG A 65 -10.29 10.97 -4.11
C ARG A 65 -9.17 11.88 -3.62
N GLU A 66 -9.34 13.20 -3.72
CA GLU A 66 -8.40 14.21 -3.23
C GLU A 66 -8.24 14.21 -1.70
N LEU A 67 -9.21 13.66 -0.97
CA LEU A 67 -9.19 13.55 0.50
C LEU A 67 -8.65 12.21 0.98
N TRP A 68 -8.35 11.28 0.06
CA TRP A 68 -7.80 9.98 0.41
C TRP A 68 -6.40 10.14 0.98
N ARG A 69 -6.11 9.37 2.02
CA ARG A 69 -4.80 9.29 2.64
C ARG A 69 -4.18 7.96 2.34
N TRP A 70 -2.85 7.98 2.25
CA TRP A 70 -2.12 6.76 1.94
C TRP A 70 -0.73 6.70 2.57
N HIS A 71 -0.32 5.47 2.83
CA HIS A 71 1.08 5.08 2.97
C HIS A 71 1.44 4.23 1.76
N LEU A 72 2.33 4.72 0.91
CA LEU A 72 2.94 3.90 -0.12
C LEU A 72 4.15 3.19 0.48
N MET A 73 4.33 1.92 0.14
CA MET A 73 5.37 1.08 0.71
C MET A 73 6.07 0.25 -0.36
N LEU A 74 7.37 0.01 -0.15
CA LEU A 74 8.15 -1.00 -0.87
C LEU A 74 8.85 -1.89 0.15
N PRO A 75 8.67 -3.22 0.09
CA PRO A 75 9.40 -4.15 0.95
C PRO A 75 10.91 -3.95 0.83
N ALA A 76 11.59 -3.86 1.96
CA ALA A 76 13.05 -3.78 2.03
C ALA A 76 13.68 -5.18 2.05
N ALA A 77 14.82 -5.34 1.38
CA ALA A 77 15.57 -6.59 1.40
C ALA A 77 16.31 -6.73 2.73
N GLY A 78 15.86 -7.63 3.60
CA GLY A 78 16.60 -8.01 4.81
C GLY A 78 16.82 -6.87 5.81
N ALA A 79 17.86 -7.01 6.63
CA ALA A 79 18.25 -5.99 7.60
C ALA A 79 18.93 -4.82 6.87
N LEU A 80 18.47 -3.60 7.16
CA LEU A 80 19.08 -2.39 6.61
C LEU A 80 20.27 -1.98 7.45
N GLU A 81 21.40 -1.74 6.78
CA GLU A 81 22.60 -1.20 7.43
C GLU A 81 22.34 0.21 8.00
N PRO A 82 22.92 0.56 9.16
CA PRO A 82 22.83 1.91 9.69
C PRO A 82 23.29 2.96 8.67
N GLY A 83 22.48 4.00 8.43
CA GLY A 83 22.79 5.08 7.48
C GLY A 83 22.54 4.75 6.01
N ALA A 84 22.05 3.55 5.68
CA ALA A 84 21.75 3.17 4.29
C ALA A 84 20.67 4.06 3.67
N LEU A 85 19.61 4.40 4.43
CA LEU A 85 18.55 5.28 3.95
C LEU A 85 19.07 6.70 3.63
N GLU A 86 19.86 7.26 4.54
CA GLU A 86 20.43 8.60 4.44
C GLU A 86 21.36 8.69 3.22
N SER A 87 22.25 7.69 3.07
CA SER A 87 23.17 7.60 1.94
C SER A 87 22.42 7.49 0.61
N ALA A 88 21.37 6.65 0.55
CA ALA A 88 20.56 6.50 -0.65
C ALA A 88 19.83 7.79 -1.01
N ARG A 89 19.22 8.47 -0.03
CA ARG A 89 18.58 9.78 -0.24
C ARG A 89 19.56 10.82 -0.76
N GLU A 90 20.77 10.89 -0.19
CA GLU A 90 21.81 11.80 -0.65
C GLU A 90 22.21 11.53 -2.10
N LEU A 91 22.36 10.27 -2.47
CA LEU A 91 22.71 9.85 -3.82
C LEU A 91 21.67 10.27 -4.87
N VAL A 92 20.38 10.15 -4.54
CA VAL A 92 19.28 10.42 -5.50
C VAL A 92 18.62 11.79 -5.33
N ARG A 93 19.15 12.64 -4.44
CA ARG A 93 18.56 13.95 -4.16
C ARG A 93 18.61 14.85 -5.39
N SER A 94 17.48 15.47 -5.69
CA SER A 94 17.36 16.48 -6.74
C SER A 94 16.39 17.58 -6.28
N PRO A 95 16.51 18.81 -6.82
CA PRO A 95 15.63 19.91 -6.41
C PRO A 95 14.16 19.54 -6.57
N GLY A 96 13.39 19.67 -5.48
CA GLY A 96 11.95 19.38 -5.46
C GLY A 96 11.58 17.89 -5.35
N SER A 97 12.53 16.97 -5.19
CA SER A 97 12.21 15.56 -5.01
C SER A 97 11.67 15.26 -3.61
N ALA A 98 10.72 14.32 -3.51
CA ALA A 98 10.11 13.92 -2.25
C ALA A 98 10.95 12.90 -1.44
N VAL A 99 12.23 12.69 -1.81
CA VAL A 99 13.08 11.61 -1.26
C VAL A 99 13.32 11.75 0.25
N ASP A 100 13.33 12.97 0.77
CA ASP A 100 13.50 13.25 2.20
C ASP A 100 12.28 12.82 3.05
N ARG A 101 11.15 12.49 2.41
CA ARG A 101 9.95 11.94 3.08
C ARG A 101 9.98 10.42 3.22
N VAL A 102 10.83 9.71 2.47
CA VAL A 102 10.87 8.23 2.44
C VAL A 102 11.47 7.68 3.73
N ARG A 103 10.70 7.06 4.62
CA ARG A 103 11.20 6.49 5.89
C ARG A 103 11.38 4.98 5.80
N VAL A 104 12.21 4.41 6.66
CA VAL A 104 12.11 2.98 6.99
C VAL A 104 11.03 2.82 8.05
N VAL A 105 10.10 1.90 7.84
CA VAL A 105 9.07 1.53 8.81
C VAL A 105 9.06 0.02 9.01
N THR A 106 8.73 -0.43 10.21
CA THR A 106 8.33 -1.82 10.45
C THR A 106 6.83 -1.85 10.66
N TYR A 107 6.13 -2.62 9.83
CA TYR A 107 4.68 -2.74 9.85
C TYR A 107 4.28 -4.19 10.14
N THR A 108 3.42 -4.38 11.14
CA THR A 108 2.83 -5.69 11.45
C THR A 108 1.35 -5.61 11.15
N GLU A 109 0.93 -6.24 10.06
CA GLU A 109 -0.45 -6.15 9.60
C GLU A 109 -1.39 -7.08 10.41
N GLY A 110 -0.90 -8.24 10.83
CA GLY A 110 -1.67 -9.18 11.64
C GLY A 110 -2.67 -9.98 10.82
N LEU A 111 -3.83 -10.30 11.42
CA LEU A 111 -4.87 -11.09 10.78
C LEU A 111 -5.59 -10.28 9.70
N CYS A 112 -5.68 -10.82 8.50
CA CYS A 112 -6.27 -10.16 7.34
C CYS A 112 -7.22 -11.09 6.59
N VAL A 113 -8.27 -10.50 6.03
CA VAL A 113 -9.00 -11.09 4.90
C VAL A 113 -8.36 -10.59 3.61
N GLU A 114 -8.09 -11.47 2.65
CA GLU A 114 -7.53 -11.07 1.36
C GLU A 114 -8.13 -11.83 0.18
N ALA A 115 -8.02 -11.23 -0.99
CA ALA A 115 -8.41 -11.80 -2.27
C ALA A 115 -7.53 -11.24 -3.40
N LEU A 116 -7.28 -12.07 -4.42
CA LEU A 116 -6.68 -11.60 -5.67
C LEU A 116 -7.77 -10.99 -6.56
N HIS A 117 -7.61 -9.71 -6.89
CA HIS A 117 -8.34 -9.01 -7.93
C HIS A 117 -7.62 -9.14 -9.27
N LEU A 118 -8.38 -9.41 -10.33
CA LEU A 118 -7.91 -9.53 -11.71
C LEU A 118 -8.75 -8.60 -12.56
N GLY A 119 -8.15 -7.56 -13.11
CA GLY A 119 -8.86 -6.53 -13.87
C GLY A 119 -8.65 -5.12 -13.32
N PRO A 120 -9.34 -4.13 -13.89
CA PRO A 120 -9.09 -2.71 -13.62
C PRO A 120 -9.50 -2.32 -12.20
N PHE A 121 -8.75 -1.37 -11.61
CA PHE A 121 -9.03 -0.82 -10.27
C PHE A 121 -10.47 -0.33 -10.07
N SER A 122 -11.13 0.14 -11.14
CA SER A 122 -12.55 0.56 -11.11
C SER A 122 -13.53 -0.57 -10.81
N GLU A 123 -13.11 -1.84 -10.91
CA GLU A 123 -13.93 -3.03 -10.65
C GLU A 123 -13.60 -3.71 -9.32
N GLU A 124 -12.67 -3.16 -8.54
CA GLU A 124 -12.29 -3.72 -7.23
C GLU A 124 -13.47 -3.82 -6.27
N TYR A 125 -14.49 -2.97 -6.41
CA TYR A 125 -15.73 -3.03 -5.62
C TYR A 125 -16.39 -4.41 -5.65
N VAL A 126 -16.24 -5.18 -6.73
CA VAL A 126 -16.76 -6.56 -6.83
C VAL A 126 -16.00 -7.50 -5.88
N THR A 127 -14.67 -7.36 -5.82
CA THR A 127 -13.82 -8.13 -4.92
C THR A 127 -14.00 -7.70 -3.47
N LEU A 128 -14.06 -6.41 -3.20
CA LEU A 128 -14.28 -5.85 -1.87
C LEU A 128 -15.61 -6.33 -1.28
N LYS A 129 -16.69 -6.34 -2.06
CA LYS A 129 -17.99 -6.86 -1.61
C LYS A 129 -17.92 -8.32 -1.15
N ALA A 130 -17.20 -9.17 -1.89
CA ALA A 130 -17.05 -10.58 -1.47
C ALA A 130 -16.19 -10.73 -0.21
N MET A 131 -15.19 -9.85 -0.02
CA MET A 131 -14.43 -9.79 1.24
C MET A 131 -15.33 -9.35 2.40
N GLU A 132 -16.21 -8.37 2.19
CA GLU A 132 -17.19 -7.91 3.19
C GLU A 132 -18.17 -9.01 3.60
N GLU A 133 -18.74 -9.74 2.65
CA GLU A 133 -19.62 -10.88 2.91
C GLU A 133 -18.87 -11.97 3.71
N PHE A 134 -17.64 -12.28 3.30
CA PHE A 134 -16.79 -13.26 4.00
C PHE A 134 -16.47 -12.83 5.45
N MET A 135 -16.22 -11.54 5.68
CA MET A 135 -15.99 -10.97 7.02
C MET A 135 -17.25 -11.07 7.88
N ALA A 136 -18.41 -10.68 7.34
CA ALA A 136 -19.69 -10.68 8.05
C ALA A 136 -20.10 -12.09 8.51
N GLU A 137 -19.95 -13.09 7.63
CA GLU A 137 -20.21 -14.51 7.97
C GLU A 137 -19.37 -15.03 9.14
N ARG A 138 -18.21 -14.42 9.40
CA ARG A 138 -17.23 -14.85 10.40
C ARG A 138 -17.17 -13.95 11.62
N GLY A 139 -18.05 -12.95 11.72
CA GLY A 139 -18.04 -11.99 12.82
C GLY A 139 -16.75 -11.17 12.89
N LEU A 140 -16.13 -10.90 11.74
CA LEU A 140 -14.91 -10.10 11.63
C LEU A 140 -15.24 -8.64 11.36
N VAL A 141 -14.47 -7.75 11.95
CA VAL A 141 -14.56 -6.31 11.73
C VAL A 141 -13.22 -5.73 11.29
N VAL A 142 -13.28 -4.64 10.51
CA VAL A 142 -12.11 -3.90 10.04
C VAL A 142 -11.21 -3.47 11.20
N ASN A 143 -9.90 -3.62 11.03
CA ASN A 143 -8.88 -3.33 12.04
C ASN A 143 -7.68 -2.54 11.48
N GLY A 144 -7.94 -1.58 10.59
CA GLY A 144 -6.88 -0.73 10.03
C GLY A 144 -7.18 -0.29 8.59
N PRO A 145 -6.21 0.41 7.96
CA PRO A 145 -6.30 0.84 6.57
C PRO A 145 -6.51 -0.33 5.60
N HIS A 146 -7.17 -0.07 4.48
CA HIS A 146 -7.24 -1.00 3.36
C HIS A 146 -5.85 -1.16 2.75
N HIS A 147 -5.45 -2.37 2.34
CA HIS A 147 -4.12 -2.65 1.82
C HIS A 147 -4.19 -3.25 0.42
N GLU A 148 -3.52 -2.61 -0.53
CA GLU A 148 -3.39 -3.06 -1.92
C GLU A 148 -1.92 -3.43 -2.21
N VAL A 149 -1.70 -4.59 -2.82
CA VAL A 149 -0.38 -5.05 -3.29
C VAL A 149 -0.41 -5.18 -4.81
N TYR A 150 0.32 -4.32 -5.53
CA TYR A 150 0.28 -4.23 -6.99
C TYR A 150 1.26 -5.21 -7.63
N LEU A 151 0.76 -6.38 -8.05
CA LEU A 151 1.59 -7.46 -8.60
C LEU A 151 2.06 -7.19 -10.04
N THR A 152 1.45 -6.21 -10.70
CA THR A 152 1.76 -5.73 -12.05
C THR A 152 1.96 -4.20 -12.02
N PRO A 153 2.58 -3.61 -13.06
CA PRO A 153 2.63 -2.15 -13.20
C PRO A 153 1.24 -1.50 -13.11
N LEU A 154 1.17 -0.28 -12.57
CA LEU A 154 -0.10 0.44 -12.37
C LEU A 154 -0.82 0.82 -13.67
N ASP A 155 -0.11 0.79 -14.80
CA ASP A 155 -0.61 1.07 -16.15
C ASP A 155 -0.84 -0.21 -16.97
N ASP A 156 -0.77 -1.39 -16.35
CA ASP A 156 -1.09 -2.66 -16.99
C ASP A 156 -2.57 -2.68 -17.43
N PRO A 157 -2.89 -3.06 -18.68
CA PRO A 157 -4.28 -3.16 -19.13
C PRO A 157 -5.09 -4.26 -18.43
N GLU A 158 -4.42 -5.25 -17.82
CA GLU A 158 -5.03 -6.35 -17.07
C GLU A 158 -4.37 -6.48 -15.69
N PRO A 159 -4.53 -5.46 -14.81
CA PRO A 159 -3.77 -5.41 -13.58
C PRO A 159 -4.16 -6.53 -12.62
N ARG A 160 -3.18 -6.94 -11.82
CA ARG A 160 -3.33 -7.96 -10.79
C ARG A 160 -3.00 -7.35 -9.44
N THR A 161 -3.99 -7.25 -8.57
CA THR A 161 -3.86 -6.60 -7.26
C THR A 161 -4.29 -7.58 -6.18
N VAL A 162 -3.48 -7.78 -5.14
CA VAL A 162 -4.01 -8.40 -3.91
C VAL A 162 -4.69 -7.31 -3.11
N LEU A 163 -5.99 -7.49 -2.88
CA LEU A 163 -6.76 -6.66 -1.96
C LEU A 163 -6.75 -7.34 -0.60
N ARG A 164 -6.39 -6.58 0.43
CA ARG A 164 -6.23 -7.09 1.79
C ARG A 164 -6.85 -6.10 2.78
N GLN A 165 -7.56 -6.65 3.75
CA GLN A 165 -8.18 -5.90 4.82
C GLN A 165 -7.74 -6.47 6.16
N PRO A 166 -6.98 -5.71 6.98
CA PRO A 166 -6.73 -6.07 8.37
C PRO A 166 -8.05 -6.19 9.13
N VAL A 167 -8.19 -7.25 9.93
CA VAL A 167 -9.41 -7.59 10.67
C VAL A 167 -9.12 -8.04 12.10
N ARG A 168 -10.16 -7.98 12.94
CA ARG A 168 -10.21 -8.59 14.28
C ARG A 168 -11.58 -9.21 14.52
N GLN A 169 -11.72 -9.97 15.61
CA GLN A 169 -13.03 -10.41 16.08
C GLN A 169 -13.87 -9.18 16.49
N GLY A 170 -15.16 -9.23 16.12
CA GLY A 170 -16.17 -8.18 16.36
C GLY A 170 -16.32 -7.78 17.81
#